data_AF-A0A328YYU0-F1
#
_entry.id   AF-A0A328YYU0-F1
#
_cell.length_a   1.000
_cell.length_b   1.000
_cell.length_c   1.000
_cell.angle_alpha   90.00
_cell.angle_beta   90.00
_cell.angle_gamma   90.00
#
_symmetry.space_group_name_H-M   'P 1'
#
loop_
_entity.id
_entity.type
_entity.pdbx_description
1 polymer ?
#
loop_
_entity_poly.entity_id
_entity_poly.type
_entity_poly.pdbx_seq_one_letter_code
_entity_poly.pdbx_strand_id
1 'polypeptide(L)'
;MPLTTAEFHLLRALLENANRVLSRNQLMDLTRREGDFVFDRSIDTQISRLRKKLEFDPRRPQMLKTVRGDGYLLTARTVAGTA
;
A
#
# COMPACT_ATOMS: atom_id res chain seq x y z
N MET A 1 2.04 -6.83 -15.48
CA MET A 1 0.63 -6.37 -15.42
C MET A 1 0.59 -4.93 -14.95
N PRO A 2 -0.18 -4.03 -15.58
CA PRO A 2 -0.33 -2.66 -15.12
C PRO A 2 -1.06 -2.58 -13.75
N LEU A 3 -0.80 -1.50 -13.02
CA LEU A 3 -1.57 -1.14 -11.82
C LEU A 3 -2.89 -0.49 -12.23
N THR A 4 -3.97 -0.83 -11.52
CA THR A 4 -5.21 -0.04 -11.58
C THR A 4 -5.00 1.29 -10.86
N THR A 5 -5.85 2.29 -11.12
CA THR A 5 -5.82 3.59 -10.44
C THR A 5 -5.83 3.44 -8.91
N ALA A 6 -6.69 2.59 -8.36
CA ALA A 6 -6.76 2.33 -6.92
C ALA A 6 -5.47 1.72 -6.35
N GLU A 7 -4.90 0.72 -7.04
CA GLU A 7 -3.64 0.10 -6.61
C GLU A 7 -2.46 1.07 -6.72
N PHE A 8 -2.47 1.96 -7.71
CA PHE A 8 -1.47 3.01 -7.85
C PHE A 8 -1.55 4.00 -6.68
N HIS A 9 -2.75 4.47 -6.32
CA HIS A 9 -2.93 5.36 -5.17
C HIS A 9 -2.53 4.69 -3.86
N LEU A 10 -2.89 3.41 -3.67
CA LEU A 10 -2.46 2.65 -2.50
C LEU A 10 -0.93 2.53 -2.42
N LEU A 11 -0.28 2.19 -3.54
CA LEU A 11 1.17 2.12 -3.60
C LEU A 11 1.82 3.48 -3.32
N ARG A 12 1.27 4.56 -3.89
CA ARG A 12 1.75 5.92 -3.66
C ARG A 12 1.65 6.31 -2.18
N ALA A 13 0.50 6.09 -1.53
CA ALA A 13 0.31 6.39 -0.10
C ALA A 13 1.31 5.62 0.78
N LEU A 14 1.57 4.35 0.44
CA LEU A 14 2.56 3.52 1.12
C LEU A 14 4.01 4.00 0.90
N LEU A 15 4.35 4.49 -0.31
CA LEU A 15 5.67 5.02 -0.63
C LEU A 15 5.94 6.37 0.04
N GLU A 16 4.96 7.28 0.04
CA GLU A 16 5.04 8.58 0.72
C GLU A 16 5.18 8.41 2.25
N ASN A 17 4.75 7.27 2.78
CA ASN A 17 4.89 6.88 4.19
C ASN A 17 5.77 5.64 4.36
N ALA A 18 6.77 5.47 3.49
CA ALA A 18 7.66 4.32 3.56
C ALA A 18 8.27 4.16 4.96
N ASN A 19 8.43 2.91 5.39
CA ASN A 19 8.94 2.54 6.71
C ASN A 19 8.06 2.99 7.90
N ARG A 20 6.80 3.41 7.66
CA ARG A 20 5.80 3.67 8.70
C ARG A 20 4.64 2.67 8.60
N VAL A 21 4.10 2.28 9.75
CA VAL A 21 2.89 1.45 9.82
C VAL A 21 1.68 2.33 9.57
N LEU A 22 0.88 1.97 8.56
CA LEU A 22 -0.39 2.61 8.25
C LEU A 22 -1.55 1.65 8.56
N SER A 23 -2.49 2.13 9.36
CA SER A 23 -3.73 1.42 9.64
C SER A 23 -4.63 1.35 8.41
N ARG A 24 -5.59 0.43 8.43
CA ARG A 24 -6.60 0.31 7.37
C ARG A 24 -7.36 1.61 7.16
N ASN A 25 -7.74 2.28 8.25
CA ASN A 25 -8.46 3.55 8.17
C ASN A 25 -7.59 4.63 7.55
N GLN A 26 -6.33 4.76 7.98
CA GLN A 26 -5.39 5.70 7.37
C GLN A 26 -5.19 5.42 5.88
N LEU A 27 -5.07 4.15 5.48
CA LEU A 27 -4.96 3.79 4.06
C LEU A 27 -6.24 4.10 3.29
N MET A 28 -7.42 3.91 3.88
CA MET A 28 -8.69 4.34 3.27
C MET A 28 -8.71 5.85 3.07
N ASP A 29 -8.31 6.63 4.06
CA ASP A 29 -8.33 8.08 4.00
C ASP A 29 -7.31 8.63 2.99
N LEU A 30 -6.09 8.09 2.99
CA LEU A 30 -5.02 8.51 2.08
C LEU A 30 -5.26 8.10 0.62
N THR A 31 -6.10 7.10 0.38
CA THR A 31 -6.43 6.65 -0.98
C THR A 31 -7.73 7.24 -1.52
N ARG A 32 -8.53 7.89 -0.67
CA ARG A 32 -9.74 8.63 -1.08
C ARG A 32 -9.36 9.85 -1.91
N ARG A 33 -10.01 9.99 -3.07
CA ARG A 33 -10.05 11.24 -3.82
C ARG A 33 -11.39 11.94 -3.58
N GLU A 34 -11.39 13.27 -3.64
CA GLU A 34 -12.62 14.03 -3.74
C GLU A 34 -13.38 13.60 -5.01
N GLY A 35 -14.62 13.11 -4.84
CA GLY A 35 -15.49 12.69 -5.94
C GLY A 35 -15.51 11.18 -6.25
N ASP A 36 -14.64 10.35 -5.65
CA ASP A 36 -14.67 8.90 -5.83
C ASP A 36 -15.70 8.24 -4.89
N PHE A 37 -16.93 8.05 -5.39
CA PHE A 37 -18.03 7.39 -4.67
C PHE A 37 -17.95 5.86 -4.66
N VAL A 38 -17.00 5.26 -5.38
CA VAL A 38 -16.95 3.80 -5.61
C VAL A 38 -15.69 3.21 -4.97
N PHE A 39 -15.68 3.11 -3.65
CA PHE A 39 -14.68 2.33 -2.90
C PHE A 39 -15.08 0.84 -2.87
N ASP A 40 -15.05 0.20 -4.03
CA ASP A 40 -15.65 -1.13 -4.22
C ASP A 40 -14.85 -2.29 -3.57
N ARG A 41 -13.68 -2.03 -2.95
CA ARG A 41 -12.83 -3.09 -2.40
C ARG A 41 -12.13 -2.69 -1.11
N SER A 42 -12.13 -3.62 -0.16
CA SER A 42 -11.38 -3.49 1.10
C SER A 42 -9.89 -3.28 0.87
N ILE A 43 -9.23 -2.54 1.77
CA ILE A 43 -7.77 -2.34 1.77
C ILE A 43 -7.04 -3.68 1.70
N ASP A 44 -7.49 -4.68 2.45
CA ASP A 44 -6.88 -6.02 2.48
C ASP A 44 -6.90 -6.70 1.10
N THR A 45 -7.99 -6.51 0.33
CA THR A 45 -8.09 -7.01 -1.05
C THR A 45 -7.11 -6.28 -1.97
N GLN A 46 -7.01 -4.96 -1.84
CA GLN A 46 -6.07 -4.16 -2.64
C GLN A 46 -4.61 -4.51 -2.31
N ILE A 47 -4.28 -4.68 -1.02
CA ILE A 47 -2.96 -5.14 -0.57
C ILE A 47 -2.62 -6.52 -1.15
N SER A 48 -3.58 -7.47 -1.12
CA SER A 48 -3.38 -8.81 -1.68
C SER A 48 -3.05 -8.76 -3.18
N ARG A 49 -3.74 -7.91 -3.94
CA ARG A 49 -3.47 -7.73 -5.37
C ARG A 49 -2.16 -7.00 -5.62
N LEU A 50 -1.85 -6.00 -4.82
CA LEU A 50 -0.60 -5.25 -4.92
C LEU A 50 0.60 -6.17 -4.65
N ARG A 51 0.52 -7.04 -3.62
CA ARG A 51 1.55 -8.07 -3.36
C ARG A 51 1.77 -8.99 -4.54
N LYS A 52 0.69 -9.47 -5.19
CA LYS A 52 0.80 -10.30 -6.41
C LYS A 52 1.53 -9.61 -7.56
N LYS A 53 1.62 -8.28 -7.56
CA LYS A 53 2.27 -7.50 -8.60
C LYS A 53 3.67 -7.03 -8.22
N LEU A 54 3.94 -6.79 -6.94
CA LEU A 54 5.21 -6.23 -6.45
C LEU A 54 6.16 -7.27 -5.88
N GLU A 55 5.64 -8.35 -5.31
CA GLU A 55 6.45 -9.34 -4.59
C GLU A 55 6.78 -10.52 -5.50
N PHE A 56 7.98 -11.08 -5.33
CA PHE A 56 8.35 -12.35 -5.96
C PHE A 56 7.48 -13.51 -5.44
N ASP A 57 7.29 -13.59 -4.12
CA ASP A 57 6.36 -14.52 -3.47
C ASP A 57 5.34 -13.75 -2.61
N PRO A 58 4.08 -13.61 -3.08
CA PRO A 58 3.03 -12.92 -2.35
C PRO A 58 2.66 -13.55 -1.00
N ARG A 59 2.98 -14.84 -0.78
CA ARG A 59 2.75 -15.55 0.49
C ARG A 59 3.86 -15.25 1.50
N ARG A 60 5.03 -14.80 1.04
CA ARG A 60 6.18 -14.40 1.86
C ARG A 60 6.63 -12.99 1.49
N PRO A 61 5.76 -11.97 1.67
CA PRO A 61 6.03 -10.62 1.22
C PRO A 61 7.23 -10.02 1.96
N GLN A 62 8.19 -9.49 1.21
CA GLN A 62 9.39 -8.86 1.77
C GLN A 62 9.24 -7.36 1.89
N MET A 63 8.58 -6.71 0.91
CA MET A 63 8.42 -5.26 0.86
C MET A 63 7.16 -4.80 1.60
N LEU A 64 6.00 -5.38 1.28
CA LEU A 64 4.72 -4.98 1.83
C LEU A 64 4.30 -5.89 2.98
N LYS A 65 4.75 -5.57 4.19
CA LYS A 65 4.56 -6.37 5.41
C LYS A 65 3.22 -6.09 6.07
N THR A 66 2.68 -7.11 6.75
CA THR A 66 1.52 -6.96 7.63
C THR A 66 2.01 -6.85 9.07
N VAL A 67 1.60 -5.79 9.75
CA VAL A 67 1.74 -5.64 11.19
C VAL A 67 0.40 -6.06 11.79
N ARG A 68 0.36 -7.22 12.43
CA ARG A 68 -0.89 -7.81 12.94
C ARG A 68 -1.52 -6.87 13.97
N GLY A 69 -2.81 -6.58 13.83
CA GLY A 69 -3.52 -5.60 14.67
C GLY A 69 -3.41 -4.17 14.16
N ASP A 70 -2.23 -3.76 13.68
CA ASP A 70 -1.96 -2.34 13.41
C ASP A 70 -2.17 -1.92 11.96
N GLY A 71 -1.83 -2.77 10.99
CA GLY A 71 -2.02 -2.47 9.56
C GLY A 71 -0.90 -2.97 8.66
N TYR A 72 -0.42 -2.10 7.77
CA TYR A 72 0.52 -2.44 6.72
C TYR A 72 1.72 -1.49 6.69
N LEU A 73 2.87 -2.05 6.33
CA LEU A 73 4.14 -1.36 6.26
C LEU A 73 4.79 -1.66 4.92
N LEU A 74 5.14 -0.63 4.16
CA LEU A 74 6.03 -0.78 3.01
C LEU A 74 7.46 -0.53 3.46
N THR A 75 8.28 -1.57 3.45
CA THR A 75 9.72 -1.44 3.68
C THR A 75 10.38 -1.08 2.36
N ALA A 76 10.93 0.13 2.29
CA ALA A 76 11.70 0.59 1.15
C ALA A 76 13.05 1.09 1.66
N ARG A 77 14.14 0.67 1.00
CA ARG A 77 15.44 1.29 1.20
C ARG A 77 15.38 2.67 0.56
N THR A 78 15.06 3.67 1.35
CA THR A 78 15.20 5.07 0.94
C THR A 78 16.67 5.44 1.07
N VAL A 79 17.34 5.66 -0.05
CA VAL A 79 18.58 6.44 -0.02
C VAL A 79 18.16 7.86 0.32
N ALA A 80 18.56 8.35 1.49
CA ALA A 80 18.40 9.76 1.80
C ALA A 80 19.10 10.51 0.67
N GLY A 81 18.33 11.27 -0.13
CA GLY A 81 18.91 12.17 -1.10
C GLY A 81 19.80 13.12 -0.32
N THR A 82 21.11 13.02 -0.53
CA THR A 82 22.02 14.13 -0.23
C THR A 82 21.48 15.34 -0.96
N ALA A 83 20.97 16.29 -0.18
CA ALA A 83 20.64 17.64 -0.63
C ALA A 83 21.88 18.34 -1.18
#